data_AF-A0A6P7TWD9-F1
#
_entry.id   AF-A0A6P7TWD9-F1
#
_cell.length_a   1.000
_cell.length_b   1.000
_cell.length_c   1.000
_cell.angle_alpha   90.00
_cell.angle_beta   90.00
_cell.angle_gamma   90.00
#
_symmetry.space_group_name_H-M   'P 1'
#
loop_
_entity.id
_entity.type
_entity.pdbx_description
1 polymer ?
#
loop_
_entity_poly.entity_id
_entity_poly.type
_entity_poly.pdbx_seq_one_letter_code
_entity_poly.pdbx_strand_id
1 'polypeptide(L)'
;MLNSDYLRRHDEVVKCVHLHICQMYGIKKNRKLKTHSVQSILSTQNVEIRVETSIITENKVNFNKPDIFVYDKIKKEITLIEVGITSQDRLKQVEVEKLHKYDFLANELSLLTNAKLKLFPCF
;
A
#
# COMPACT_ATOMS: atom_id res chain seq x y z
N MET A 1 18.93 7.66 -16.40
CA MET A 1 18.37 6.42 -17.00
C MET A 1 18.03 5.34 -15.96
N LEU A 2 18.85 5.07 -14.92
CA LEU A 2 18.53 4.05 -13.91
C LEU A 2 17.26 4.33 -13.08
N ASN A 3 17.01 5.58 -12.68
CA ASN A 3 15.81 5.92 -11.90
C ASN A 3 14.51 5.79 -12.69
N SER A 4 14.52 6.04 -14.02
CA SER A 4 13.30 5.94 -14.83
C SER A 4 12.83 4.50 -15.02
N ASP A 5 13.77 3.55 -15.19
CA ASP A 5 13.41 2.13 -15.30
C ASP A 5 12.98 1.53 -13.96
N TYR A 6 13.61 1.96 -12.86
CA TYR A 6 13.16 1.59 -11.52
C TYR A 6 11.73 2.06 -11.26
N LEU A 7 11.45 3.35 -11.46
CA LEU A 7 10.13 3.94 -11.22
C LEU A 7 9.07 3.28 -12.10
N ARG A 8 9.37 3.06 -13.39
CA ARG A 8 8.46 2.36 -14.30
C ARG A 8 8.10 0.97 -13.80
N ARG A 9 9.08 0.18 -13.32
CA ARG A 9 8.83 -1.17 -12.78
C ARG A 9 8.03 -1.11 -11.49
N HIS A 10 8.35 -0.18 -10.59
CA HIS A 10 7.61 0.04 -9.35
C HIS A 10 6.14 0.39 -9.64
N ASP A 11 5.89 1.35 -10.54
CA ASP A 11 4.55 1.75 -10.96
C ASP A 11 3.77 0.58 -11.60
N GLU A 12 4.43 -0.25 -12.42
CA GLU A 12 3.83 -1.44 -13.02
C GLU A 12 3.39 -2.46 -11.94
N VAL A 13 4.21 -2.65 -10.90
CA VAL A 13 3.88 -3.52 -9.76
C VAL A 13 2.75 -2.93 -8.92
N VAL A 14 2.81 -1.65 -8.55
CA VAL A 14 1.73 -0.94 -7.83
C VAL A 14 0.41 -1.06 -8.58
N LYS A 15 0.44 -0.89 -9.91
CA LYS A 15 -0.72 -1.05 -10.78
C LYS A 15 -1.29 -2.46 -10.74
N CYS A 16 -0.43 -3.48 -10.73
CA CYS A 16 -0.84 -4.88 -10.62
C CYS A 16 -1.49 -5.17 -9.27
N VAL A 17 -0.85 -4.75 -8.17
CA VAL A 17 -1.35 -4.94 -6.80
C VAL A 17 -2.69 -4.21 -6.61
N HIS A 18 -2.80 -2.96 -7.05
CA HIS A 18 -4.05 -2.21 -6.98
C HIS A 18 -5.19 -2.91 -7.75
N LEU A 19 -4.92 -3.43 -8.96
CA LEU A 19 -5.92 -4.18 -9.71
C LEU A 19 -6.38 -5.43 -8.95
N HIS A 20 -5.44 -6.18 -8.37
CA HIS A 20 -5.73 -7.38 -7.60
C HIS A 20 -6.62 -7.07 -6.38
N ILE A 21 -6.28 -6.05 -5.59
CA ILE A 21 -7.08 -5.63 -4.44
C ILE A 21 -8.49 -5.20 -4.87
N CYS A 22 -8.59 -4.40 -5.94
CA CYS A 22 -9.88 -4.01 -6.50
C CYS A 22 -10.75 -5.20 -6.91
N GLN A 23 -10.13 -6.30 -7.38
CA GLN A 23 -10.84 -7.53 -7.72
C GLN A 23 -11.29 -8.30 -6.49
N MET A 24 -10.41 -8.43 -5.47
CA MET A 24 -10.72 -9.12 -4.21
C MET A 24 -11.94 -8.51 -3.52
N TYR A 25 -12.06 -7.18 -3.55
CA TYR A 25 -13.20 -6.45 -2.98
C TYR A 25 -14.39 -6.28 -3.94
N GLY A 26 -14.34 -6.88 -5.13
CA GLY A 26 -15.45 -6.86 -6.10
C GLY A 26 -15.70 -5.50 -6.78
N ILE A 27 -14.78 -4.54 -6.62
CA ILE A 27 -14.88 -3.18 -7.19
C ILE A 27 -14.69 -3.20 -8.72
N LYS A 28 -13.72 -3.98 -9.21
CA LYS A 28 -13.43 -4.13 -10.64
C LYS A 28 -13.57 -5.59 -11.06
N LYS A 29 -14.38 -5.84 -12.10
CA LYS A 29 -14.56 -7.17 -12.71
C LYS A 29 -13.57 -7.47 -13.84
N ASN A 30 -12.99 -6.43 -14.46
CA ASN A 30 -12.07 -6.59 -15.58
C ASN A 30 -10.69 -7.08 -15.09
N ARG A 31 -10.13 -8.08 -15.79
CA ARG A 31 -8.81 -8.67 -15.49
C ARG A 31 -7.66 -8.08 -16.32
N LYS A 32 -7.96 -7.25 -17.31
CA LYS A 32 -6.94 -6.72 -18.22
C LYS A 32 -6.15 -5.58 -17.58
N LEU A 33 -4.87 -5.83 -17.29
CA LEU A 33 -3.94 -4.83 -16.75
C LEU A 33 -3.74 -3.64 -17.68
N LYS A 34 -3.73 -3.87 -19.00
CA LYS A 34 -3.51 -2.83 -20.02
C LYS A 34 -4.51 -1.67 -19.92
N THR A 35 -5.78 -1.97 -19.61
CA THR A 35 -6.86 -0.98 -19.53
C THR A 35 -7.09 -0.44 -18.12
N HIS A 36 -6.38 -0.95 -17.12
CA HIS A 36 -6.56 -0.52 -15.75
C HIS A 36 -5.84 0.81 -15.51
N SER A 37 -6.51 1.74 -14.82
CA SER A 37 -5.90 2.94 -14.27
C SER A 37 -5.91 2.86 -12.75
N VAL A 38 -4.80 3.31 -12.16
CA VAL A 38 -4.66 3.45 -10.71
C VAL A 38 -5.38 4.73 -10.29
N GLN A 39 -6.26 4.62 -9.31
CA GLN A 39 -6.94 5.77 -8.71
C GLN A 39 -6.27 6.05 -7.37
N SER A 40 -5.95 7.32 -7.10
CA SER A 40 -5.28 7.72 -5.85
C SER A 40 -6.14 7.41 -4.62
N ILE A 41 -7.45 7.58 -4.72
CA ILE A 41 -8.39 7.25 -3.64
C ILE A 41 -9.60 6.55 -4.25
N LEU A 42 -9.96 5.41 -3.69
CA LEU A 42 -11.15 4.66 -4.00
C LEU A 42 -11.80 4.22 -2.69
N SER A 43 -12.96 4.77 -2.38
CA SER A 43 -13.70 4.43 -1.16
C SER A 43 -15.08 3.90 -1.51
N THR A 44 -15.44 2.78 -0.90
CA THR A 44 -16.77 2.15 -0.97
C THR A 44 -17.34 2.04 0.44
N GLN A 45 -18.53 1.45 0.57
CA GLN A 45 -19.11 1.14 1.87
C GLN A 45 -18.25 0.15 2.69
N ASN A 46 -17.56 -0.78 2.02
CA ASN A 46 -16.87 -1.89 2.69
C ASN A 46 -15.36 -1.70 2.79
N VAL A 47 -14.75 -0.98 1.85
CA VAL A 47 -13.30 -0.82 1.78
C VAL A 47 -12.92 0.58 1.32
N GLU A 48 -11.80 1.06 1.82
CA GLU A 48 -11.11 2.25 1.33
C GLU A 48 -9.70 1.89 0.89
N ILE A 49 -9.35 2.22 -0.35
CA ILE A 49 -8.05 1.98 -0.95
C ILE A 49 -7.48 3.36 -1.29
N ARG A 50 -6.26 3.63 -0.85
CA ARG A 50 -5.50 4.83 -1.23
C ARG A 50 -4.17 4.42 -1.80
N VAL A 51 -3.73 5.06 -2.87
CA VAL A 51 -2.44 4.86 -3.51
C VAL A 51 -1.65 6.15 -3.44
N GLU A 52 -0.39 6.05 -3.01
CA GLU A 52 0.53 7.17 -2.87
C GLU A 52 -0.12 8.40 -2.23
N THR A 53 -0.90 8.20 -1.18
CA THR A 53 -1.62 9.27 -0.50
C THR A 53 -1.12 9.38 0.93
N SER A 54 -0.76 10.59 1.35
CA SER A 54 -0.32 10.84 2.71
C SER A 54 -1.47 10.63 3.69
N ILE A 55 -1.16 9.95 4.79
CA ILE A 55 -2.06 9.69 5.90
C ILE A 55 -1.82 10.79 6.94
N ILE A 56 -2.90 11.49 7.30
CA ILE A 56 -2.86 12.50 8.34
C ILE A 56 -3.13 11.79 9.68
N THR A 57 -2.22 11.97 10.62
CA THR A 57 -2.30 11.50 12.01
C THR A 57 -2.21 12.71 12.94
N GLU A 58 -2.62 12.56 14.19
CA GLU A 58 -2.55 13.64 15.19
C GLU A 58 -1.10 14.03 15.49
N ASN A 59 -0.21 13.03 15.59
CA ASN A 59 1.22 13.26 15.71
C ASN A 59 1.89 13.36 14.33
N LYS A 60 2.99 14.11 14.26
CA LYS A 60 3.79 14.22 13.03
C LYS A 60 4.57 12.92 12.80
N VAL A 61 4.19 12.17 11.76
CA VAL A 61 4.88 10.96 11.32
C VAL A 61 5.73 11.28 10.08
N ASN A 62 7.03 10.96 10.11
CA ASN A 62 7.94 11.22 8.98
C ASN A 62 7.62 10.38 7.73
N PHE A 63 7.10 9.17 7.94
CA PHE A 63 6.81 8.20 6.88
C PHE A 63 5.33 7.89 6.87
N ASN A 64 4.54 8.79 6.31
CA ASN A 64 3.07 8.71 6.32
C ASN A 64 2.44 8.47 4.96
N LYS A 65 3.24 8.24 3.91
CA LYS A 65 2.78 8.03 2.53
C LYS A 65 3.14 6.62 2.07
N PRO A 66 2.36 5.59 2.44
CA PRO A 66 2.58 4.24 1.94
C PRO A 66 2.27 4.16 0.43
N ASP A 67 2.86 3.18 -0.26
CA ASP A 67 2.57 2.94 -1.68
C ASP A 67 1.07 2.62 -1.87
N ILE A 68 0.54 1.69 -1.06
CA ILE A 68 -0.91 1.40 -1.03
C ILE A 68 -1.38 1.23 0.41
N PHE A 69 -2.49 1.90 0.74
CA PHE A 69 -3.24 1.76 1.97
C PHE A 69 -4.58 1.10 1.66
N VAL A 70 -4.96 0.09 2.44
CA VAL A 70 -6.28 -0.56 2.36
C VAL A 70 -6.89 -0.59 3.76
N TYR A 71 -8.08 -0.03 3.91
CA TYR A 71 -8.88 -0.16 5.12
C TYR A 71 -10.14 -0.96 4.83
N ASP A 72 -10.19 -2.18 5.34
CA ASP A 72 -11.37 -3.03 5.36
C ASP A 72 -12.28 -2.59 6.51
N LYS A 73 -13.35 -1.87 6.18
CA LYS A 73 -14.28 -1.28 7.15
C LYS A 73 -15.13 -2.33 7.85
N ILE A 74 -15.31 -3.50 7.23
CA ILE A 74 -16.11 -4.61 7.77
C ILE A 74 -15.28 -5.37 8.80
N LYS A 75 -14.04 -5.73 8.45
CA LYS A 75 -13.14 -6.45 9.36
C LYS A 75 -12.44 -5.55 10.36
N LYS A 76 -12.51 -4.22 10.17
CA LYS A 76 -11.70 -3.23 10.88
C LYS A 76 -10.23 -3.62 10.82
N GLU A 77 -9.73 -3.81 9.61
CA GLU A 77 -8.33 -4.16 9.35
C GLU A 77 -7.71 -3.16 8.37
N ILE A 78 -6.56 -2.60 8.75
CA ILE A 78 -5.76 -1.75 7.91
C ILE A 78 -4.58 -2.56 7.38
N THR A 79 -4.37 -2.52 6.08
CA THR A 79 -3.23 -3.12 5.40
C THR A 79 -2.43 -2.02 4.73
N LEU A 80 -1.16 -1.87 5.12
CA LEU A 80 -0.20 -1.00 4.44
C LEU A 80 0.69 -1.87 3.56
N ILE A 81 0.79 -1.54 2.29
CA ILE A 81 1.57 -2.29 1.31
C ILE A 81 2.68 -1.39 0.79
N GLU A 82 3.88 -1.95 0.74
CA GLU A 82 5.10 -1.26 0.35
C GLU A 82 5.82 -2.04 -0.75
N VAL A 83 5.92 -1.45 -1.93
CA VAL A 83 6.53 -2.06 -3.11
C VAL A 83 8.01 -1.63 -3.17
N GLY A 84 8.92 -2.58 -3.39
CA GLY A 84 10.34 -2.29 -3.57
C GLY A 84 10.92 -3.13 -4.70
N ILE A 85 11.68 -2.52 -5.61
CA ILE A 85 12.39 -3.28 -6.64
C ILE A 85 13.84 -3.49 -6.17
N THR A 86 14.14 -4.65 -5.60
CA THR A 86 15.47 -4.96 -5.05
C THR A 86 16.03 -6.26 -5.61
N SER A 87 17.36 -6.41 -5.59
CA SER A 87 17.99 -7.70 -5.84
C SER A 87 17.72 -8.67 -4.67
N GLN A 88 17.72 -9.96 -4.99
CA GLN A 88 17.43 -11.04 -4.03
C GLN A 88 18.41 -11.03 -2.85
N ASP A 89 19.67 -10.65 -3.08
CA ASP A 89 20.72 -10.61 -2.04
C ASP A 89 20.44 -9.58 -0.94
N ARG A 90 19.69 -8.50 -1.26
CA ARG A 90 19.35 -7.43 -0.30
C ARG A 90 17.94 -7.52 0.25
N LEU A 91 17.14 -8.48 -0.21
CA LEU A 91 15.70 -8.55 0.06
C LEU A 91 15.39 -8.53 1.57
N LYS A 92 16.05 -9.41 2.35
CA LYS A 92 15.84 -9.49 3.81
C LYS A 92 16.16 -8.19 4.53
N GLN A 93 17.24 -7.51 4.12
CA GLN A 93 17.65 -6.26 4.75
C GLN A 93 16.63 -5.15 4.45
N VAL A 94 16.23 -5.00 3.18
CA VAL A 94 15.28 -3.97 2.76
C VAL A 94 13.89 -4.21 3.36
N GLU A 95 13.50 -5.48 3.52
CA GLU A 95 12.26 -5.86 4.20
C GLU A 95 12.20 -5.36 5.64
N VAL A 96 13.25 -5.63 6.43
CA VAL A 96 13.33 -5.20 7.83
C VAL A 96 13.40 -3.68 7.95
N GLU A 97 14.19 -3.02 7.09
CA GLU A 97 14.27 -1.55 7.07
C GLU A 97 12.91 -0.91 6.77
N LYS A 98 12.14 -1.48 5.82
CA LYS A 98 10.80 -1.00 5.49
C LYS A 98 9.79 -1.29 6.61
N LEU A 99 9.89 -2.43 7.29
CA LEU A 99 9.01 -2.76 8.42
C LEU A 99 9.15 -1.72 9.54
N HIS A 100 10.37 -1.51 10.02
CA HIS A 100 10.65 -0.55 11.10
C HIS A 100 10.22 0.89 10.76
N LYS A 101 10.32 1.27 9.48
CA LYS A 101 9.94 2.60 9.01
C LYS A 101 8.45 2.92 9.26
N TYR A 102 7.59 1.91 9.21
CA TYR A 102 6.14 2.08 9.34
C TYR A 102 5.58 1.67 10.70
N ASP A 103 6.39 1.13 11.61
CA ASP A 103 5.95 0.75 12.96
C ASP A 103 5.30 1.92 13.72
N PHE A 104 5.85 3.14 13.59
CA PHE A 104 5.29 4.31 14.25
C PHE A 104 3.93 4.72 13.64
N LEU A 105 3.83 4.74 12.30
CA LEU A 105 2.55 4.99 11.62
C LEU A 105 1.50 3.92 11.98
N ALA A 106 1.95 2.67 12.09
CA ALA A 106 1.11 1.55 12.42
C ALA A 106 0.46 1.70 13.79
N ASN A 107 1.25 2.11 14.79
CA ASN A 107 0.77 2.34 16.15
C ASN A 107 -0.25 3.48 16.18
N GLU A 108 0.04 4.62 15.55
CA GLU A 108 -0.87 5.77 15.48
C GLU A 108 -2.20 5.39 14.82
N LEU A 109 -2.16 4.66 13.69
CA LEU A 109 -3.36 4.21 13.00
C LEU A 109 -4.17 3.22 13.83
N SER A 110 -3.51 2.30 14.52
CA SER A 110 -4.17 1.34 15.40
C SER A 110 -4.92 2.04 16.53
N LEU A 111 -4.34 3.10 17.10
CA LEU A 111 -4.97 3.89 18.17
C LEU A 111 -6.17 4.70 17.65
N LEU A 112 -6.01 5.37 16.50
CA LEU A 112 -7.05 6.23 15.93
C LEU A 112 -8.28 5.47 15.43
N THR A 113 -8.07 4.30 14.83
CA THR A 113 -9.14 3.56 14.13
C THR A 113 -9.64 2.34 14.91
N ASN A 114 -8.96 1.99 16.01
CA ASN A 114 -9.16 0.75 16.77
C ASN A 114 -9.22 -0.50 15.85
N ALA A 115 -8.45 -0.46 14.76
CA ALA A 115 -8.38 -1.47 13.71
C ALA A 115 -7.09 -2.27 13.84
N LYS A 116 -7.13 -3.55 13.45
CA LYS A 116 -5.91 -4.36 13.37
C LYS A 116 -5.08 -3.88 12.19
N LEU A 117 -3.78 -3.66 12.38
CA LEU A 117 -2.90 -3.25 11.30
C LEU A 117 -1.99 -4.40 10.83
N LYS A 118 -1.77 -4.49 9.52
CA LYS A 118 -0.82 -5.39 8.88
C LYS A 118 0.07 -4.62 7.90
N LEU A 119 1.37 -4.84 7.98
CA LEU A 119 2.32 -4.37 6.99
C LEU A 119 2.66 -5.50 6.02
N PHE A 120 2.59 -5.25 4.72
CA PHE A 120 2.98 -6.20 3.68
C PHE A 120 4.02 -5.58 2.75
N PRO A 121 5.29 -5.94 2.90
CA PRO A 121 6.29 -5.61 1.90
C PRO A 121 6.12 -6.50 0.65
N CYS A 122 6.24 -5.91 -0.53
CA CYS A 122 6.14 -6.56 -1.83
C CYS A 122 7.42 -6.27 -2.62
N PHE A 123 8.18 -7.32 -2.97
CA PHE A 123 9.47 -7.22 -3.65
C PHE A 123 9.50 -8.00 -4.97
#